data_AF-W5THJ5-F1
#
_entry.id   AF-W5THJ5-F1
#
_cell.length_a   1.000
_cell.length_b   1.000
_cell.length_c   1.000
_cell.angle_alpha   90.00
_cell.angle_beta   90.00
_cell.angle_gamma   90.00
#
_symmetry.space_group_name_H-M   'P 1'
#
loop_
_entity.id
_entity.type
_entity.pdbx_description
1 polymer ?
#
loop_
_entity_poly.entity_id
_entity_poly.type
_entity_poly.pdbx_seq_one_letter_code
_entity_poly.pdbx_strand_id
1 'polypeptide(L)'
;MSIPDIARRADVHVTSIYRRWPTKEHLILDALLDYARGHMPAPDTGTVRSDLIAMAGLLVGNLQSPLGRAVSRSMAVADDNADLDESRVQFWQARFEAARTVIDRAVARGELASDADPALALEVLIAPLYFRALLTRQPVEEDFITRLVDLLLRGLGEAS
;
A
#
# COMPACT_ATOMS: atom_id res chain seq x y z
N MET A 1 8.93 -16.76 3.55
CA MET A 1 8.50 -17.34 2.27
C MET A 1 9.71 -17.44 1.38
N SER A 2 10.02 -18.65 0.93
CA SER A 2 11.16 -19.00 0.08
C SER A 2 10.74 -18.99 -1.41
N ILE A 3 11.70 -18.98 -2.36
CA ILE A 3 11.39 -19.11 -3.80
C ILE A 3 10.63 -20.42 -4.12
N PRO A 4 10.98 -21.59 -3.54
CA PRO A 4 10.18 -22.81 -3.68
C PRO A 4 8.71 -22.67 -3.26
N ASP A 5 8.42 -21.91 -2.18
CA ASP A 5 7.04 -21.67 -1.74
C ASP A 5 6.25 -20.86 -2.77
N ILE A 6 6.91 -19.89 -3.42
CA ILE A 6 6.33 -19.04 -4.46
C ILE A 6 6.03 -19.88 -5.71
N ALA A 7 6.98 -20.71 -6.15
CA ALA A 7 6.85 -21.58 -7.32
C ALA A 7 5.65 -22.53 -7.18
N ARG A 8 5.54 -23.21 -6.04
CA ARG A 8 4.43 -24.12 -5.74
C ARG A 8 3.06 -23.43 -5.75
N ARG A 9 3.00 -22.16 -5.32
CA ARG A 9 1.73 -21.40 -5.25
C ARG A 9 1.31 -20.81 -6.59
N ALA A 10 2.28 -20.45 -7.42
CA ALA A 10 2.07 -19.93 -8.76
C ALA A 10 1.90 -21.03 -9.82
N ASP A 11 1.93 -22.31 -9.41
CA ASP A 11 1.88 -23.48 -10.29
C ASP A 11 2.95 -23.46 -11.39
N VAL A 12 4.18 -23.06 -11.02
CA VAL A 12 5.34 -23.01 -11.91
C VAL A 12 6.50 -23.79 -11.34
N HIS A 13 7.39 -24.26 -12.22
CA HIS A 13 8.64 -24.88 -11.79
C HIS A 13 9.57 -23.85 -11.12
N VAL A 14 10.21 -24.26 -10.01
CA VAL A 14 11.17 -23.40 -9.28
C VAL A 14 12.33 -22.92 -10.15
N THR A 15 12.76 -23.75 -11.11
CA THR A 15 13.80 -23.41 -12.10
C THR A 15 13.36 -22.28 -13.04
N SER A 16 12.07 -22.18 -13.34
CA SER A 16 11.52 -21.08 -14.14
C SER A 16 11.56 -19.75 -13.38
N ILE A 17 11.37 -19.78 -12.05
CA ILE A 17 11.56 -18.60 -11.20
C ILE A 17 13.04 -18.21 -11.15
N TYR A 18 13.96 -19.14 -10.84
CA TYR A 18 15.39 -18.83 -10.77
C TYR A 18 15.99 -18.34 -12.10
N ARG A 19 15.48 -18.83 -13.25
CA ARG A 19 15.92 -18.37 -14.57
C ARG A 19 15.61 -16.90 -14.83
N ARG A 20 14.48 -16.41 -14.32
CA ARG A 20 14.04 -15.01 -14.50
C ARG A 20 14.49 -14.10 -13.35
N TRP A 21 14.58 -14.65 -12.15
CA TRP A 21 14.98 -13.97 -10.93
C TRP A 21 16.02 -14.81 -10.18
N PRO A 22 17.32 -14.58 -10.42
CA PRO A 22 18.40 -15.38 -9.84
C PRO A 22 18.41 -15.39 -8.31
N THR A 23 17.93 -14.30 -7.69
CA THR A 23 17.79 -14.17 -6.24
C THR A 23 16.39 -13.71 -5.85
N LYS A 24 16.05 -13.83 -4.56
CA LYS A 24 14.77 -13.38 -4.02
C LYS A 24 14.63 -11.87 -4.15
N GLU A 25 15.72 -11.14 -4.01
CA GLU A 25 15.82 -9.68 -4.14
C GLU A 25 15.47 -9.24 -5.55
N HIS A 26 15.96 -9.94 -6.59
CA HIS A 26 15.57 -9.67 -7.99
C HIS A 26 14.07 -9.90 -8.24
N LEU A 27 13.49 -10.94 -7.63
CA LEU A 27 12.05 -11.19 -7.72
C LEU A 27 11.24 -10.10 -7.02
N ILE A 28 11.69 -9.65 -5.85
CA ILE A 28 11.07 -8.55 -5.10
C ILE A 28 11.19 -7.24 -5.90
N LEU A 29 12.36 -6.96 -6.47
CA LEU A 29 12.63 -5.77 -7.27
C LEU A 29 11.70 -5.71 -8.48
N ASP A 30 11.63 -6.79 -9.28
CA ASP A 30 10.75 -6.82 -10.45
C ASP A 30 9.27 -6.71 -10.05
N ALA A 31 8.86 -7.32 -8.94
CA ALA A 31 7.51 -7.17 -8.40
C ALA A 31 7.23 -5.74 -7.90
N LEU A 32 8.18 -5.09 -7.22
CA LEU A 32 8.07 -3.70 -6.81
C LEU A 32 7.94 -2.78 -8.01
N LEU A 33 8.78 -2.96 -9.02
CA LEU A 33 8.74 -2.22 -10.26
C LEU A 33 7.41 -2.46 -11.00
N ASP A 34 6.89 -3.69 -11.02
CA ASP A 34 5.59 -3.98 -11.60
C ASP A 34 4.45 -3.28 -10.86
N TYR A 35 4.49 -3.30 -9.52
CA TYR A 35 3.55 -2.57 -8.67
C TYR A 35 3.67 -1.05 -8.78
N ALA A 36 4.87 -0.51 -9.01
CA ALA A 36 5.12 0.91 -9.19
C ALA A 36 4.73 1.38 -10.60
N ARG A 37 4.90 0.52 -11.61
CA ARG A 37 4.40 0.74 -12.98
C ARG A 37 2.87 0.68 -13.04
N GLY A 38 2.25 -0.16 -12.20
CA GLY A 38 0.82 -0.14 -11.99
C GLY A 38 0.37 1.15 -11.30
N HIS A 39 -0.59 1.87 -11.88
CA HIS A 39 -1.17 3.03 -11.20
C HIS A 39 -1.84 2.59 -9.90
N MET A 40 -1.42 3.16 -8.76
CA MET A 40 -2.23 3.10 -7.55
C MET A 40 -3.52 3.89 -7.84
N PRO A 41 -4.70 3.27 -7.81
CA PRO A 41 -5.93 3.99 -8.11
C PRO A 41 -6.17 5.08 -7.07
N ALA A 42 -6.64 6.24 -7.51
CA ALA A 42 -7.20 7.29 -6.66
C ALA A 42 -8.73 7.23 -6.78
N PRO A 43 -9.43 6.52 -5.86
CA PRO A 43 -10.87 6.36 -5.94
C PRO A 43 -11.61 7.70 -6.03
N ASP A 44 -12.74 7.69 -6.74
CA ASP A 44 -13.63 8.84 -6.88
C ASP A 44 -15.09 8.37 -6.82
N THR A 45 -15.51 8.08 -5.60
CA THR A 45 -16.79 7.48 -5.25
C THR A 45 -17.80 8.54 -4.78
N GLY A 46 -17.38 9.81 -4.72
CA GLY A 46 -18.22 10.97 -4.43
C GLY A 46 -18.13 11.52 -3.01
N THR A 47 -17.47 10.81 -2.07
CA THR A 47 -17.15 11.34 -0.73
C THR A 47 -15.76 10.90 -0.29
N VAL A 48 -15.07 11.74 0.49
CA VAL A 48 -13.73 11.41 1.00
C VAL A 48 -13.73 10.15 1.85
N ARG A 49 -14.82 9.93 2.58
CA ARG A 49 -14.99 8.73 3.41
C ARG A 49 -15.00 7.46 2.56
N SER A 50 -15.84 7.41 1.53
CA SER A 50 -15.92 6.24 0.66
C SER A 50 -14.65 6.07 -0.18
N ASP A 51 -13.98 7.17 -0.55
CA ASP A 51 -12.70 7.15 -1.27
C ASP A 51 -11.58 6.52 -0.42
N LEU A 52 -11.45 6.94 0.85
CA LEU A 52 -10.45 6.39 1.78
C LEU A 52 -10.74 4.93 2.14
N ILE A 53 -12.02 4.54 2.29
CA ILE A 53 -12.40 3.12 2.49
C ILE A 53 -12.01 2.28 1.28
N ALA A 54 -12.31 2.74 0.07
CA ALA A 54 -11.95 2.04 -1.16
C ALA A 54 -10.42 1.92 -1.30
N MET A 55 -9.68 2.99 -1.01
CA MET A 55 -8.22 3.00 -1.02
C MET A 55 -7.63 2.00 -0.01
N ALA A 56 -8.13 2.00 1.23
CA ALA A 56 -7.72 1.05 2.25
C ALA A 56 -8.05 -0.41 1.86
N GLY A 57 -9.21 -0.65 1.24
CA GLY A 57 -9.59 -1.96 0.71
C GLY A 57 -8.59 -2.49 -0.33
N LEU A 58 -8.18 -1.64 -1.27
CA LEU A 58 -7.14 -1.98 -2.26
C LEU A 58 -5.80 -2.33 -1.60
N LEU A 59 -5.39 -1.55 -0.59
CA LEU A 59 -4.16 -1.82 0.17
C LEU A 59 -4.24 -3.12 0.96
N VAL A 60 -5.38 -3.41 1.57
CA VAL A 60 -5.60 -4.66 2.31
C VAL A 60 -5.61 -5.86 1.36
N GLY A 61 -6.25 -5.77 0.20
CA GLY A 61 -6.19 -6.81 -0.83
C GLY A 61 -4.75 -7.13 -1.24
N ASN A 62 -3.93 -6.09 -1.42
CA ASN A 62 -2.49 -6.25 -1.68
C ASN A 62 -1.78 -6.93 -0.50
N LEU A 63 -2.00 -6.48 0.74
CA LEU A 63 -1.43 -7.08 1.97
C LEU A 63 -1.93 -8.50 2.25
N GLN A 64 -3.04 -8.93 1.67
CA GLN A 64 -3.56 -10.29 1.78
C GLN A 64 -3.05 -11.21 0.65
N SER A 65 -2.50 -10.65 -0.42
CA SER A 65 -1.87 -11.44 -1.48
C SER A 65 -0.49 -11.97 -1.04
N PRO A 66 -0.06 -13.16 -1.50
CA PRO A 66 1.28 -13.67 -1.22
C PRO A 66 2.40 -12.73 -1.70
N LEU A 67 2.22 -12.13 -2.87
CA LEU A 67 3.17 -11.19 -3.48
C LEU A 67 3.25 -9.88 -2.70
N GLY A 68 2.12 -9.23 -2.44
CA GLY A 68 2.07 -7.99 -1.67
C GLY A 68 2.60 -8.16 -0.24
N ARG A 69 2.37 -9.30 0.42
CA ARG A 69 3.05 -9.61 1.70
C ARG A 69 4.56 -9.76 1.56
N ALA A 70 5.04 -10.32 0.46
CA ALA A 70 6.48 -10.44 0.23
C ALA A 70 7.09 -9.05 0.03
N VAL A 71 6.51 -8.26 -0.87
CA VAL A 71 6.90 -6.88 -1.18
C VAL A 71 6.89 -6.02 0.10
N SER A 72 5.79 -5.99 0.85
CA SER A 72 5.68 -5.18 2.07
C SER A 72 6.68 -5.57 3.15
N ARG A 73 7.02 -6.86 3.31
CA ARG A 73 8.08 -7.28 4.24
C ARG A 73 9.45 -6.83 3.76
N SER A 74 9.71 -6.90 2.47
CA SER A 74 10.99 -6.48 1.91
C SER A 74 11.21 -4.97 2.03
N MET A 75 10.16 -4.16 1.91
CA MET A 75 10.27 -2.71 2.15
C MET A 75 10.67 -2.32 3.58
N ALA A 76 10.39 -3.20 4.55
CA ALA A 76 10.70 -2.99 5.97
C ALA A 76 12.12 -3.41 6.36
N VAL A 77 12.83 -4.12 5.48
CA VAL A 77 14.23 -4.48 5.68
C VAL A 77 15.08 -3.39 5.04
N ALA A 78 15.97 -2.78 5.82
CA ALA A 78 17.04 -1.95 5.26
C ALA A 78 18.06 -2.88 4.61
N ASP A 79 18.37 -2.64 3.34
CA ASP A 79 19.42 -3.34 2.59
C ASP A 79 20.29 -2.29 1.89
N ASP A 80 21.58 -2.56 1.70
CA ASP A 80 22.53 -1.63 1.06
C ASP A 80 22.43 -1.67 -0.49
N ASN A 81 21.23 -1.96 -1.02
CA ASN A 81 21.00 -2.15 -2.45
C ASN A 81 20.29 -0.94 -3.07
N ALA A 82 21.05 -0.14 -3.81
CA ALA A 82 20.59 1.10 -4.43
C ALA A 82 19.37 0.91 -5.37
N ASP A 83 19.31 -0.18 -6.12
CA ASP A 83 18.20 -0.45 -7.05
C ASP A 83 16.87 -0.73 -6.30
N LEU A 84 16.98 -1.38 -5.14
CA LEU A 84 15.84 -1.59 -4.24
C LEU A 84 15.38 -0.28 -3.62
N ASP A 85 16.30 0.63 -3.28
CA ASP A 85 15.95 1.94 -2.73
C ASP A 85 15.21 2.83 -3.73
N GLU A 86 15.67 2.91 -4.99
CA GLU A 86 14.95 3.65 -6.03
C GLU A 86 13.53 3.09 -6.23
N SER A 87 13.41 1.77 -6.28
CA SER A 87 12.11 1.10 -6.46
C SER A 87 11.18 1.32 -5.26
N ARG A 88 11.71 1.38 -4.04
CA ARG A 88 10.95 1.74 -2.83
C ARG A 88 10.45 3.17 -2.91
N VAL A 89 11.29 4.11 -3.35
CA VAL A 89 10.89 5.51 -3.54
C VAL A 89 9.75 5.59 -4.56
N GLN A 90 9.90 5.01 -5.74
CA GLN A 90 8.86 5.02 -6.78
C GLN A 90 7.54 4.39 -6.30
N PHE A 91 7.63 3.26 -5.58
CA PHE A 91 6.47 2.58 -5.01
C PHE A 91 5.66 3.47 -4.06
N TRP A 92 6.34 4.23 -3.18
CA TRP A 92 5.67 5.13 -2.24
C TRP A 92 5.21 6.42 -2.89
N GLN A 93 5.96 6.99 -3.84
CA GLN A 93 5.56 8.17 -4.59
C GLN A 93 4.19 7.97 -5.25
N ALA A 94 3.98 6.84 -5.94
CA ALA A 94 2.68 6.53 -6.56
C ALA A 94 1.51 6.50 -5.56
N ARG A 95 1.75 6.09 -4.31
CA ARG A 95 0.72 6.05 -3.25
C ARG A 95 0.45 7.44 -2.69
N PHE A 96 1.50 8.24 -2.47
CA PHE A 96 1.37 9.63 -2.05
C PHE A 96 0.63 10.47 -3.10
N GLU A 97 0.90 10.26 -4.39
CA GLU A 97 0.18 10.93 -5.49
C GLU A 97 -1.32 10.54 -5.52
N ALA A 98 -1.63 9.26 -5.32
CA ALA A 98 -3.01 8.80 -5.25
C ALA A 98 -3.75 9.39 -4.04
N ALA A 99 -3.12 9.42 -2.88
CA ALA A 99 -3.67 10.04 -1.67
C ALA A 99 -3.90 11.54 -1.86
N ARG A 100 -2.90 12.24 -2.41
CA ARG A 100 -3.01 13.65 -2.79
C ARG A 100 -4.22 13.92 -3.67
N THR A 101 -4.40 13.10 -4.70
CA THR A 101 -5.55 13.22 -5.60
C THR A 101 -6.89 13.08 -4.87
N VAL A 102 -7.01 12.13 -3.94
CA VAL A 102 -8.24 11.94 -3.13
C VAL A 102 -8.49 13.15 -2.21
N ILE A 103 -7.45 13.62 -1.52
CA ILE A 103 -7.57 14.73 -0.56
C ILE A 103 -7.83 16.05 -1.27
N ASP A 104 -7.14 16.35 -2.37
CA ASP A 104 -7.37 17.57 -3.16
C ASP A 104 -8.82 17.64 -3.66
N ARG A 105 -9.40 16.51 -4.10
CA ARG A 105 -10.83 16.43 -4.47
C ARG A 105 -11.74 16.69 -3.28
N ALA A 106 -11.45 16.10 -2.12
CA ALA A 106 -12.24 16.30 -0.91
C ALA A 106 -12.24 17.78 -0.46
N VAL A 107 -11.08 18.44 -0.52
CA VAL A 107 -10.95 19.88 -0.27
C VAL A 107 -11.78 20.69 -1.27
N ALA A 108 -11.69 20.37 -2.56
CA ALA A 108 -12.48 21.04 -3.60
C ALA A 108 -14.00 20.89 -3.40
N ARG A 109 -14.44 19.77 -2.81
CA ARG A 109 -15.85 19.53 -2.44
C ARG A 109 -16.25 20.15 -1.10
N GLY A 110 -15.31 20.74 -0.35
CA GLY A 110 -15.54 21.30 0.98
C GLY A 110 -15.72 20.25 2.08
N GLU A 111 -15.28 19.01 1.85
CA GLU A 111 -15.36 17.92 2.85
C GLU A 111 -14.20 17.97 3.86
N LEU A 112 -13.07 18.59 3.49
CA LEU A 112 -11.87 18.73 4.31
C LEU A 112 -11.38 20.20 4.32
N ALA A 113 -10.62 20.55 5.36
CA ALA A 113 -9.96 21.85 5.46
C ALA A 113 -8.90 22.02 4.35
N SER A 114 -8.68 23.27 3.92
CA SER A 114 -7.76 23.58 2.80
C SER A 114 -6.29 23.27 3.08
N ASP A 115 -5.93 23.09 4.35
CA ASP A 115 -4.60 22.74 4.83
C ASP A 115 -4.45 21.26 5.20
N ALA A 116 -5.45 20.41 4.88
CA ALA A 116 -5.36 18.97 5.08
C ALA A 116 -4.12 18.39 4.38
N ASP A 117 -3.25 17.73 5.14
CA ASP A 117 -2.02 17.13 4.64
C ASP A 117 -2.28 15.73 4.03
N PRO A 118 -2.14 15.55 2.70
CA PRO A 118 -2.42 14.27 2.08
C PRO A 118 -1.39 13.18 2.41
N ALA A 119 -0.14 13.57 2.68
CA ALA A 119 0.90 12.62 3.05
C ALA A 119 0.62 12.05 4.43
N LEU A 120 0.32 12.92 5.40
CA LEU A 120 -0.06 12.50 6.74
C LEU A 120 -1.34 11.64 6.73
N ALA A 121 -2.35 12.02 5.94
CA ALA A 121 -3.57 11.25 5.79
C ALA A 121 -3.31 9.82 5.31
N LEU A 122 -2.41 9.66 4.33
CA LEU A 122 -1.99 8.34 3.86
C LEU A 122 -1.25 7.58 4.96
N GLU A 123 -0.26 8.19 5.63
CA GLU A 123 0.53 7.53 6.67
C GLU A 123 -0.33 6.99 7.81
N VAL A 124 -1.28 7.80 8.29
CA VAL A 124 -2.24 7.40 9.34
C VAL A 124 -3.16 6.29 8.84
N LEU A 125 -3.56 6.30 7.57
CA LEU A 125 -4.39 5.25 6.99
C LEU A 125 -3.62 3.93 6.87
N ILE A 126 -2.38 3.95 6.40
CA ILE A 126 -1.63 2.71 6.07
C ILE A 126 -0.97 2.09 7.29
N ALA A 127 -0.46 2.87 8.23
CA ALA A 127 0.36 2.34 9.33
C ALA A 127 -0.39 1.30 10.17
N PRO A 128 -1.67 1.49 10.56
CA PRO A 128 -2.42 0.48 11.32
C PRO A 128 -2.71 -0.79 10.50
N LEU A 129 -2.91 -0.67 9.19
CA LEU A 129 -3.12 -1.82 8.30
C LEU A 129 -1.85 -2.68 8.21
N TYR A 130 -0.70 -2.03 8.01
CA TYR A 130 0.62 -2.69 7.99
C TYR A 130 0.98 -3.26 9.36
N PHE A 131 0.68 -2.55 10.45
CA PHE A 131 0.88 -3.02 11.82
C PHE A 131 0.14 -4.34 12.06
N ARG A 132 -1.15 -4.41 11.72
CA ARG A 132 -1.93 -5.64 11.83
C ARG A 132 -1.41 -6.75 10.92
N ALA A 133 -1.15 -6.44 9.66
CA ALA A 133 -0.76 -7.45 8.68
C ALA A 133 0.65 -8.04 8.94
N LEU A 134 1.61 -7.21 9.37
CA LEU A 134 3.03 -7.58 9.43
C LEU A 134 3.52 -7.85 10.85
N LEU A 135 3.10 -7.05 11.83
CA LEU A 135 3.61 -7.11 13.20
C LEU A 135 2.75 -8.05 14.05
N THR A 136 1.46 -7.75 14.22
CA THR A 136 0.57 -8.59 15.05
C THR A 136 0.02 -9.81 14.32
N ARG A 137 0.10 -9.82 12.99
CA ARG A 137 -0.41 -10.87 12.09
C ARG A 137 -1.90 -11.14 12.29
N GLN A 138 -2.66 -10.09 12.56
CA GLN A 138 -4.11 -10.13 12.69
C GLN A 138 -4.79 -9.84 11.34
N PRO A 139 -5.99 -10.39 11.10
CA PRO A 139 -6.77 -10.00 9.94
C PRO A 139 -7.12 -8.50 9.99
N VAL A 140 -7.23 -7.91 8.80
CA VAL A 140 -7.74 -6.56 8.62
C VAL A 140 -9.16 -6.68 8.08
N GLU A 141 -10.12 -6.53 8.98
CA GLU A 141 -11.55 -6.67 8.71
C GLU A 141 -12.13 -5.34 8.16
N GLU A 142 -13.22 -5.41 7.41
CA GLU A 142 -13.86 -4.23 6.81
C GLU A 142 -14.33 -3.21 7.87
N ASP A 143 -14.83 -3.69 9.02
CA ASP A 143 -15.21 -2.84 10.14
C ASP A 143 -14.01 -2.10 10.75
N PHE A 144 -12.82 -2.72 10.74
CA PHE A 144 -11.61 -2.03 11.17
C PHE A 144 -11.22 -0.89 10.22
N ILE A 145 -11.31 -1.13 8.90
CA ILE A 145 -11.06 -0.08 7.89
C ILE A 145 -12.03 1.08 8.09
N THR A 146 -13.31 0.77 8.25
CA THR A 146 -14.36 1.78 8.43
C THR A 146 -14.11 2.65 9.66
N ARG A 147 -13.82 2.03 10.82
CA ARG A 147 -13.49 2.74 12.06
C ARG A 147 -12.22 3.57 11.95
N LEU A 148 -11.20 3.07 11.26
CA LEU A 148 -9.94 3.79 11.05
C LEU A 148 -10.16 5.05 10.21
N VAL A 149 -10.93 4.94 9.12
CA VAL A 149 -11.28 6.10 8.28
C VAL A 149 -12.10 7.11 9.06
N ASP A 150 -13.09 6.66 9.84
CA ASP A 150 -13.89 7.57 10.67
C ASP A 150 -13.05 8.30 11.72
N LEU A 151 -12.05 7.65 12.30
CA LEU A 151 -11.09 8.28 13.22
C LEU A 151 -10.19 9.29 12.50
N LEU A 152 -9.65 8.92 11.34
CA LEU A 152 -8.83 9.81 10.52
C LEU A 152 -9.59 11.07 10.12
N LEU A 153 -10.83 10.94 9.65
CA LEU A 153 -11.64 12.09 9.24
C LEU A 153 -12.00 13.02 10.38
N ARG A 154 -12.18 12.49 11.60
CA ARG A 154 -12.35 13.35 12.79
C ARG A 154 -11.09 14.17 13.07
N GLY A 155 -9.91 13.58 12.91
CA GLY A 155 -8.64 14.29 13.08
C GLY A 155 -8.33 15.28 11.97
N LEU A 156 -8.72 14.99 10.72
CA LEU A 156 -8.56 15.91 9.58
C LEU A 156 -9.63 17.01 9.54
N GLY A 157 -10.76 16.80 10.21
CA GLY A 157 -11.92 17.68 10.23
C GLY A 157 -11.93 18.70 11.37
N GLU A 158 -10.92 18.72 12.25
CA GLU A 158 -10.76 19.78 13.24
C GLU A 158 -10.19 21.04 12.57
N ALA A 159 -11.02 21.72 11.78
CA ALA A 159 -10.80 23.13 11.47
C ALA A 159 -10.99 23.92 12.79
N SER A 160 -9.90 24.46 13.32
CA SER A 160 -9.96 25.46 14.41
C SER A 160 -10.52 26.78 13.92
#